data_AF-A0A7U9S1P6-F1
#
_entry.id   AF-A0A7U9S1P6-F1
#
_cell.length_a   1.000
_cell.length_b   1.000
_cell.length_c   1.000
_cell.angle_alpha   90.00
_cell.angle_beta   90.00
_cell.angle_gamma   90.00
#
_symmetry.space_group_name_H-M   'P 1'
#
loop_
_entity.id
_entity.type
_entity.pdbx_description
1 polymer ?
#
loop_
_entity_poly.entity_id
_entity_poly.type
_entity_poly.pdbx_seq_one_letter_code
_entity_poly.pdbx_strand_id
1 'polypeptide(L)'
;MVYDAEYIRADFYRSSAGYTRNAADFYGNEEYPYLKSTDCRMDLPSEDFLKVVFYTPEKFIEQGGDLFSEETRQAAAEKTAAELLSVIEITKREDAGYVTELSVEGNLHSGEEVRLAYDWNSSAFSFQEVDGEIRVMTKGLGHGLGLSLYGANELAKEGFSYKDILKYFYSEIEFVTQYD
;
A
#
# COMPACT_ATOMS: atom_id res chain seq x y z
N MET A 1 5.01 -24.17 -4.00
CA MET A 1 5.97 -23.39 -4.80
C MET A 1 7.21 -23.22 -3.96
N VAL A 2 8.38 -23.38 -4.55
CA VAL A 2 9.67 -23.25 -3.86
C VAL A 2 10.58 -22.26 -4.59
N TYR A 3 11.51 -21.67 -3.87
CA TYR A 3 12.66 -20.95 -4.40
C TYR A 3 13.89 -21.51 -3.68
N ASP A 4 14.93 -21.88 -4.41
CA ASP A 4 16.11 -22.56 -3.88
C ASP A 4 15.77 -23.75 -2.94
N ALA A 5 14.84 -24.60 -3.41
CA ALA A 5 14.31 -25.76 -2.69
C ALA A 5 13.54 -25.47 -1.36
N GLU A 6 13.37 -24.21 -0.97
CA GLU A 6 12.59 -23.82 0.21
C GLU A 6 11.21 -23.27 -0.15
N TYR A 7 10.20 -23.47 0.71
CA TYR A 7 8.85 -22.94 0.45
C TYR A 7 8.86 -21.42 0.44
N ILE A 8 8.26 -20.85 -0.59
CA ILE A 8 8.14 -19.41 -0.69
C ILE A 8 7.10 -18.86 0.30
N ARG A 9 7.30 -17.62 0.71
CA ARG A 9 6.27 -16.75 1.24
C ARG A 9 5.39 -16.26 0.09
N ALA A 10 4.22 -16.85 -0.06
CA ALA A 10 3.30 -16.55 -1.16
C ALA A 10 2.30 -15.44 -0.77
N ASP A 11 2.78 -14.22 -0.50
CA ASP A 11 1.88 -13.09 -0.18
C ASP A 11 1.00 -12.73 -1.39
N PHE A 12 -0.22 -12.29 -1.11
CA PHE A 12 -1.19 -11.87 -2.12
C PHE A 12 -2.13 -10.80 -1.56
N TYR A 13 -2.72 -10.01 -2.45
CA TYR A 13 -3.58 -8.89 -2.09
C TYR A 13 -4.62 -8.62 -3.17
N ARG A 14 -5.54 -7.68 -2.93
CA ARG A 14 -6.72 -7.48 -3.79
C ARG A 14 -6.41 -6.76 -5.10
N SER A 15 -5.75 -5.61 -5.03
CA SER A 15 -5.46 -4.74 -6.19
C SER A 15 -4.22 -3.88 -5.91
N SER A 16 -3.39 -3.64 -6.92
CA SER A 16 -2.13 -2.90 -6.80
C SER A 16 -2.32 -1.41 -7.00
N ALA A 17 -1.29 -0.63 -6.70
CA ALA A 17 -1.20 0.78 -7.09
C ALA A 17 -0.69 0.96 -8.55
N GLY A 18 -0.71 -0.11 -9.36
CA GLY A 18 -0.22 -0.18 -10.74
C GLY A 18 1.05 -1.02 -10.89
N TYR A 19 1.80 -1.22 -9.80
CA TYR A 19 2.94 -2.12 -9.72
C TYR A 19 2.89 -2.86 -8.39
N THR A 20 3.42 -4.09 -8.35
CA THR A 20 3.68 -4.78 -7.07
C THR A 20 4.91 -4.17 -6.40
N ARG A 21 5.02 -4.33 -5.09
CA ARG A 21 6.17 -3.86 -4.29
C ARG A 21 7.32 -4.84 -4.36
N ASN A 22 8.52 -4.34 -4.13
CA ASN A 22 9.71 -5.16 -3.91
C ASN A 22 9.83 -5.47 -2.41
N ALA A 23 9.92 -6.76 -2.05
CA ALA A 23 10.08 -7.17 -0.67
C ALA A 23 11.38 -6.65 -0.04
N ALA A 24 12.45 -6.47 -0.82
CA ALA A 24 13.72 -5.94 -0.31
C ALA A 24 13.58 -4.50 0.19
N ASP A 25 12.83 -3.67 -0.55
CA ASP A 25 12.53 -2.30 -0.14
C ASP A 25 11.57 -2.25 1.05
N PHE A 26 10.62 -3.19 1.10
CA PHE A 26 9.63 -3.28 2.18
C PHE A 26 10.24 -3.75 3.51
N TYR A 27 11.06 -4.81 3.50
CA TYR A 27 11.64 -5.42 4.69
C TYR A 27 13.05 -4.91 5.03
N GLY A 28 13.70 -4.21 4.09
CA GLY A 28 15.09 -3.76 4.24
C GLY A 28 16.13 -4.89 4.18
N ASN A 29 15.79 -6.04 3.55
CA ASN A 29 16.67 -7.20 3.42
C ASN A 29 16.29 -8.08 2.21
N GLU A 30 17.19 -8.98 1.80
CA GLU A 30 17.02 -9.83 0.61
C GLU A 30 16.43 -11.22 0.91
N GLU A 31 15.68 -11.40 2.01
CA GLU A 31 15.14 -12.71 2.44
C GLU A 31 14.10 -13.28 1.45
N TYR A 32 13.42 -12.42 0.68
CA TYR A 32 12.36 -12.80 -0.24
C TYR A 32 12.67 -12.40 -1.70
N PRO A 33 13.73 -12.96 -2.31
CA PRO A 33 14.20 -12.54 -3.63
C PRO A 33 13.18 -12.81 -4.76
N TYR A 34 12.20 -13.68 -4.53
CA TYR A 34 11.11 -13.98 -5.47
C TYR A 34 9.97 -12.95 -5.44
N LEU A 35 9.89 -12.08 -4.43
CA LEU A 35 8.87 -11.01 -4.32
C LEU A 35 9.39 -9.69 -4.90
N LYS A 36 9.54 -9.64 -6.23
CA LYS A 36 10.01 -8.47 -6.98
C LYS A 36 8.85 -7.58 -7.44
N SER A 37 9.15 -6.30 -7.66
CA SER A 37 8.21 -5.39 -8.32
C SER A 37 7.92 -5.87 -9.75
N THR A 38 6.63 -5.96 -10.07
CA THR A 38 6.10 -6.43 -11.35
C THR A 38 5.05 -5.44 -11.84
N ASP A 39 5.02 -5.20 -13.15
CA ASP A 39 3.95 -4.41 -13.78
C ASP A 39 2.59 -5.02 -13.44
N CYS A 40 1.68 -4.21 -12.92
CA CYS A 40 0.34 -4.67 -12.58
C CYS A 40 -0.68 -3.60 -12.97
N ARG A 41 -0.39 -2.83 -14.05
CA ARG A 41 -1.27 -1.76 -14.55
C ARG A 41 -2.60 -2.29 -15.10
N MET A 42 -2.72 -3.59 -15.29
CA MET A 42 -4.00 -4.24 -15.54
C MET A 42 -4.99 -4.08 -14.39
N ASP A 43 -4.53 -3.68 -13.20
CA ASP A 43 -5.39 -3.36 -12.05
C ASP A 43 -6.04 -1.97 -12.14
N LEU A 44 -5.57 -1.09 -13.04
CA LEU A 44 -6.10 0.27 -13.18
C LEU A 44 -7.63 0.34 -13.36
N PRO A 45 -8.29 -0.57 -14.10
CA PRO A 45 -9.74 -0.57 -14.26
C PRO A 45 -10.51 -1.14 -13.06
N SER A 46 -9.83 -1.69 -12.04
CA SER A 46 -10.48 -2.24 -10.85
C SER A 46 -11.29 -1.19 -10.12
N GLU A 47 -12.50 -1.55 -9.67
CA GLU A 47 -13.30 -0.69 -8.78
C GLU A 47 -12.60 -0.43 -7.44
N ASP A 48 -11.68 -1.31 -7.05
CA ASP A 48 -10.85 -1.19 -5.85
C ASP A 48 -9.57 -0.36 -6.09
N PHE A 49 -9.31 0.12 -7.32
CA PHE A 49 -8.07 0.81 -7.66
C PHE A 49 -7.94 2.19 -7.02
N LEU A 50 -9.02 2.97 -6.96
CA LEU A 50 -8.96 4.35 -6.47
C LEU A 50 -10.01 4.58 -5.40
N LYS A 51 -9.58 4.98 -4.21
CA LYS A 51 -10.48 5.42 -3.14
C LYS A 51 -10.15 6.84 -2.74
N VAL A 52 -11.19 7.66 -2.64
CA VAL A 52 -11.11 9.03 -2.15
C VAL A 52 -11.96 9.16 -0.90
N VAL A 53 -11.38 9.73 0.15
CA VAL A 53 -12.06 10.03 1.42
C VAL A 53 -11.78 11.48 1.77
N PHE A 54 -12.79 12.18 2.27
CA PHE A 54 -12.66 13.53 2.79
C PHE A 54 -12.79 13.51 4.30
N TYR A 55 -11.97 14.29 4.96
CA TYR A 55 -12.02 14.50 6.41
C TYR A 55 -12.11 15.99 6.70
N THR A 56 -12.98 16.36 7.64
CA THR A 56 -12.79 17.63 8.34
C THR A 56 -11.49 17.56 9.15
N PRO A 57 -10.83 18.69 9.45
CA PRO A 57 -9.63 18.70 10.27
C PRO A 57 -9.81 17.97 11.60
N GLU A 58 -10.93 18.22 12.28
CA GLU A 58 -11.27 17.57 13.56
C GLU A 58 -11.37 16.04 13.41
N LYS A 59 -12.06 15.54 12.38
CA LYS A 59 -12.20 14.10 12.14
C LYS A 59 -10.89 13.44 11.73
N PHE A 60 -10.03 14.17 11.03
CA PHE A 60 -8.71 13.66 10.67
C PHE A 60 -7.84 13.46 11.91
N ILE A 61 -7.84 14.42 12.84
CA ILE A 61 -7.11 14.33 14.12
C ILE A 61 -7.70 13.21 15.00
N GLU A 62 -9.02 13.14 15.12
CA GLU A 62 -9.71 12.11 15.91
C GLU A 62 -9.35 10.69 15.43
N GLN A 63 -9.42 10.46 14.11
CA GLN A 63 -9.10 9.16 13.52
C GLN A 63 -7.59 8.85 13.60
N GLY A 64 -6.74 9.86 13.41
CA GLY A 64 -5.28 9.71 13.48
C GLY A 64 -4.76 9.41 14.89
N GLY A 65 -5.49 9.81 15.93
CA GLY A 65 -5.21 9.45 17.32
C GLY A 65 -3.76 9.78 17.72
N ASP A 66 -2.97 8.74 18.03
CA ASP A 66 -1.59 8.86 18.50
C ASP A 66 -0.57 9.29 17.42
N LEU A 67 -1.02 9.46 16.17
CA LEU A 67 -0.21 10.15 15.16
C LEU A 67 -0.05 11.64 15.45
N PHE A 68 -0.97 12.23 16.22
CA PHE A 68 -0.92 13.64 16.62
C PHE A 68 -0.59 13.78 18.10
N SER A 69 0.14 14.83 18.44
CA SER A 69 0.41 15.22 19.82
C SER A 69 -0.89 15.53 20.58
N GLU A 70 -0.82 15.39 21.90
CA GLU A 70 -1.92 15.72 22.80
C GLU A 70 -2.38 17.18 22.64
N GLU A 71 -1.46 18.10 22.39
CA GLU A 71 -1.76 19.51 22.13
C GLU A 71 -2.64 19.67 20.87
N THR A 72 -2.28 19.02 19.77
CA THR A 72 -3.08 19.06 18.53
C THR A 72 -4.43 18.38 18.70
N ARG A 73 -4.51 17.28 19.44
CA ARG A 73 -5.80 16.63 19.75
C ARG A 73 -6.72 17.52 20.58
N GLN A 74 -6.19 18.24 21.57
CA GLN A 74 -6.97 19.16 22.39
C GLN A 74 -7.44 20.40 21.61
N ALA A 75 -6.66 20.83 20.63
CA ALA A 75 -6.98 21.97 19.76
C ALA A 75 -7.70 21.58 18.45
N ALA A 76 -8.22 20.35 18.33
CA ALA A 76 -8.71 19.81 17.05
C ALA A 76 -9.80 20.66 16.36
N ALA A 77 -10.70 21.26 17.16
CA ALA A 77 -11.78 22.11 16.66
C ALA A 77 -11.31 23.46 16.09
N GLU A 78 -10.06 23.85 16.37
CA GLU A 78 -9.47 25.12 15.93
C GLU A 78 -8.57 24.95 14.70
N LYS A 79 -8.24 23.71 14.32
CA LYS A 79 -7.32 23.42 13.22
C LYS A 79 -8.00 23.53 11.87
N THR A 80 -7.27 24.07 10.90
CA THR A 80 -7.62 24.04 9.48
C THR A 80 -6.92 22.89 8.75
N ALA A 81 -7.44 22.51 7.57
CA ALA A 81 -6.82 21.51 6.72
C ALA A 81 -5.40 21.94 6.29
N ALA A 82 -5.22 23.22 5.94
CA ALA A 82 -3.92 23.81 5.60
C ALA A 82 -2.89 23.63 6.73
N GLU A 83 -3.25 23.95 7.97
CA GLU A 83 -2.35 23.81 9.12
C GLU A 83 -1.95 22.37 9.37
N LEU A 84 -2.91 21.43 9.30
CA LEU A 84 -2.61 20.00 9.46
C LEU A 84 -1.71 19.46 8.35
N LEU A 85 -1.98 19.82 7.10
CA LEU A 85 -1.13 19.38 5.99
C LEU A 85 0.25 20.03 6.01
N SER A 86 0.43 21.18 6.67
CA SER A 86 1.74 21.82 6.82
C SER A 86 2.68 21.08 7.79
N VAL A 87 2.12 20.26 8.69
CA VAL A 87 2.89 19.45 9.66
C VAL A 87 2.96 17.97 9.26
N ILE A 88 2.46 17.61 8.07
CA ILE A 88 2.52 16.25 7.52
C ILE A 88 3.39 16.27 6.27
N GLU A 89 4.48 15.51 6.29
CA GLU A 89 5.41 15.43 5.18
C GLU A 89 5.65 13.97 4.79
N ILE A 90 5.31 13.59 3.55
CA ILE A 90 5.71 12.29 3.01
C ILE A 90 7.19 12.38 2.62
N THR A 91 8.07 11.76 3.41
CA THR A 91 9.53 11.86 3.23
C THR A 91 10.08 10.78 2.30
N LYS A 92 9.44 9.60 2.23
CA LYS A 92 9.85 8.51 1.32
C LYS A 92 8.68 7.77 0.70
N ARG A 93 8.85 7.45 -0.58
CA ARG A 93 7.95 6.63 -1.38
C ARG A 93 8.80 5.68 -2.23
N GLU A 94 8.39 4.42 -2.29
CA GLU A 94 9.02 3.47 -3.21
C GLU A 94 8.50 3.63 -4.64
N ASP A 95 9.20 3.05 -5.62
CA ASP A 95 8.88 3.22 -7.05
C ASP A 95 7.48 2.74 -7.42
N ALA A 96 6.96 1.72 -6.71
CA ALA A 96 5.59 1.22 -6.88
C ALA A 96 4.51 2.18 -6.33
N GLY A 97 4.92 3.29 -5.70
CA GLY A 97 4.04 4.38 -5.27
C GLY A 97 3.56 4.28 -3.83
N TYR A 98 4.01 3.29 -3.04
CA TYR A 98 3.64 3.12 -1.64
C TYR A 98 4.52 4.00 -0.73
N VAL A 99 3.90 4.66 0.25
CA VAL A 99 4.63 5.48 1.23
C VAL A 99 5.34 4.56 2.20
N THR A 100 6.65 4.74 2.35
CA THR A 100 7.48 3.98 3.30
C THR A 100 7.84 4.79 4.53
N GLU A 101 7.86 6.12 4.42
CA GLU A 101 8.14 7.03 5.53
C GLU A 101 7.36 8.33 5.35
N LEU A 102 6.77 8.81 6.45
CA LEU A 102 6.20 10.14 6.55
C LEU A 102 6.43 10.71 7.95
N SER A 103 6.51 12.03 8.04
CA SER A 103 6.55 12.77 9.29
C SER A 103 5.17 13.34 9.61
N VAL A 104 4.75 13.22 10.87
CA VAL A 104 3.60 13.94 11.45
C VAL A 104 4.12 14.71 12.67
N GLU A 105 4.07 16.03 12.62
CA GLU A 105 4.59 16.92 13.68
C GLU A 105 6.08 16.68 14.02
N GLY A 106 6.87 16.28 13.02
CA GLY A 106 8.29 15.95 13.19
C GLY A 106 8.57 14.52 13.64
N ASN A 107 7.55 13.74 14.01
CA ASN A 107 7.70 12.32 14.36
C ASN A 107 7.61 11.45 13.11
N LEU A 108 8.51 10.48 12.96
CA LEU A 108 8.53 9.58 11.80
C LEU A 108 7.59 8.38 12.01
N HIS A 109 6.83 8.07 10.97
CA HIS A 109 5.93 6.93 10.87
C HIS A 109 6.12 6.22 9.54
N SER A 110 5.80 4.94 9.49
CA SER A 110 5.67 4.20 8.25
C SER A 110 4.32 4.46 7.58
N GLY A 111 4.25 4.31 6.26
CA GLY A 111 2.96 4.40 5.56
C GLY A 111 1.98 3.29 5.95
N GLU A 112 2.45 2.13 6.43
CA GLU A 112 1.59 1.05 6.92
C GLU A 112 0.96 1.39 8.28
N GLU A 113 1.69 1.99 9.21
CA GLU A 113 1.14 2.47 10.48
C GLU A 113 0.01 3.47 10.25
N VAL A 114 0.24 4.44 9.36
CA VAL A 114 -0.77 5.46 9.03
C VAL A 114 -1.94 4.86 8.26
N ARG A 115 -1.69 3.95 7.30
CA ARG A 115 -2.75 3.19 6.63
C ARG A 115 -3.65 2.48 7.63
N LEU A 116 -3.08 1.82 8.63
CA LEU A 116 -3.84 1.07 9.64
C LEU A 116 -4.60 2.00 10.60
N ALA A 117 -4.02 3.12 11.01
CA ALA A 117 -4.68 4.10 11.88
C ALA A 117 -5.97 4.66 11.25
N TYR A 118 -5.94 4.94 9.95
CA TYR A 118 -7.09 5.49 9.22
C TYR A 118 -7.95 4.45 8.50
N ASP A 119 -7.61 3.16 8.59
CA ASP A 119 -8.26 2.07 7.84
C ASP A 119 -8.30 2.33 6.31
N TRP A 120 -7.19 2.82 5.77
CA TRP A 120 -7.06 3.06 4.33
C TRP A 120 -6.77 1.78 3.55
N ASN A 121 -7.24 1.75 2.30
CA ASN A 121 -7.06 0.62 1.39
C ASN A 121 -5.58 0.21 1.20
N SER A 122 -4.66 1.17 1.14
CA SER A 122 -3.24 0.93 0.91
C SER A 122 -2.37 2.05 1.51
N SER A 123 -1.06 1.81 1.60
CA SER A 123 -0.07 2.85 1.93
C SER A 123 0.33 3.69 0.71
N ALA A 124 -0.26 3.44 -0.47
CA ALA A 124 -0.09 4.27 -1.66
C ALA A 124 -1.08 5.44 -1.65
N PHE A 125 -0.88 6.37 -0.71
CA PHE A 125 -1.76 7.53 -0.51
C PHE A 125 -1.11 8.87 -0.83
N SER A 126 -1.96 9.90 -0.97
CA SER A 126 -1.60 11.31 -1.09
C SER A 126 -2.66 12.19 -0.43
N PHE A 127 -2.25 13.36 0.03
CA PHE A 127 -3.11 14.37 0.66
C PHE A 127 -3.27 15.59 -0.23
N GLN A 128 -4.45 16.22 -0.18
CA GLN A 128 -4.69 17.54 -0.75
C GLN A 128 -5.74 18.28 0.07
N GLU A 129 -5.55 19.59 0.29
CA GLU A 129 -6.63 20.44 0.78
C GLU A 129 -7.63 20.75 -0.34
N VAL A 130 -8.92 20.52 -0.07
CA VAL A 130 -10.01 20.88 -0.98
C VAL A 130 -11.15 21.46 -0.14
N ASP A 131 -11.53 22.71 -0.42
CA ASP A 131 -12.66 23.40 0.22
C ASP A 131 -12.64 23.36 1.77
N GLY A 132 -11.44 23.45 2.37
CA GLY A 132 -11.24 23.40 3.83
C GLY A 132 -11.22 22.00 4.44
N GLU A 133 -11.36 20.95 3.64
CA GLU A 133 -11.23 19.55 4.05
C GLU A 133 -9.91 18.94 3.58
N ILE A 134 -9.51 17.85 4.24
CA ILE A 134 -8.39 17.01 3.82
C ILE A 134 -8.92 15.90 2.92
N ARG A 135 -8.60 15.99 1.63
CA ARG A 135 -8.84 14.93 0.66
C ARG A 135 -7.68 13.93 0.70
N VAL A 136 -7.98 12.71 1.11
CA VAL A 136 -7.07 11.57 1.01
C VAL A 136 -7.42 10.75 -0.22
N MET A 137 -6.44 10.48 -1.07
CA MET A 137 -6.55 9.57 -2.20
C MET A 137 -5.63 8.39 -1.97
N THR A 138 -6.15 7.16 -2.01
CA THR A 138 -5.39 5.91 -1.95
C THR A 138 -5.52 5.14 -3.26
N LYS A 139 -4.46 4.43 -3.65
CA LYS A 139 -4.41 3.58 -4.84
C LYS A 139 -4.19 2.12 -4.49
N GLY A 140 -4.95 1.22 -5.12
CA GLY A 140 -4.96 -0.21 -4.81
C GLY A 140 -5.62 -0.55 -3.47
N LEU A 141 -5.62 -1.84 -3.16
CA LEU A 141 -6.18 -2.42 -1.94
C LEU A 141 -5.29 -3.57 -1.46
N GLY A 142 -4.66 -3.36 -0.30
CA GLY A 142 -3.76 -4.29 0.36
C GLY A 142 -2.29 -3.85 0.31
N HIS A 143 -1.41 -4.73 0.81
CA HIS A 143 -0.01 -4.41 1.09
C HIS A 143 0.88 -4.37 -0.16
N GLY A 144 0.45 -4.92 -1.31
CA GLY A 144 1.14 -4.78 -2.60
C GLY A 144 2.27 -5.78 -2.90
N LEU A 145 2.55 -6.75 -2.02
CA LEU A 145 3.61 -7.77 -2.23
C LEU A 145 3.06 -9.03 -2.90
N GLY A 146 3.79 -9.57 -3.87
CA GLY A 146 3.43 -10.83 -4.52
C GLY A 146 2.23 -10.70 -5.46
N LEU A 147 1.26 -11.60 -5.35
CA LEU A 147 0.18 -11.74 -6.33
C LEU A 147 -0.95 -10.72 -6.13
N SER A 148 -1.27 -9.96 -7.18
CA SER A 148 -2.53 -9.22 -7.27
C SER A 148 -3.66 -10.15 -7.69
N LEU A 149 -4.72 -10.26 -6.89
CA LEU A 149 -5.89 -11.08 -7.20
C LEU A 149 -6.67 -10.54 -8.40
N TYR A 150 -6.79 -9.21 -8.53
CA TYR A 150 -7.38 -8.60 -9.71
C TYR A 150 -6.52 -8.87 -10.95
N GLY A 151 -5.21 -8.63 -10.86
CA GLY A 151 -4.30 -8.86 -11.98
C GLY A 151 -4.24 -10.33 -12.42
N ALA A 152 -4.23 -11.26 -11.46
CA ALA A 152 -4.34 -12.69 -11.74
C ALA A 152 -5.65 -13.05 -12.48
N ASN A 153 -6.77 -12.41 -12.12
CA ASN A 153 -8.04 -12.61 -12.81
C ASN A 153 -8.03 -12.06 -14.25
N GLU A 154 -7.42 -10.89 -14.48
CA GLU A 154 -7.25 -10.35 -15.84
C GLU A 154 -6.35 -11.24 -16.70
N LEU A 155 -5.21 -11.71 -16.16
CA LEU A 155 -4.37 -12.69 -16.85
C LEU A 155 -5.13 -14.00 -17.15
N ALA A 156 -5.95 -14.49 -16.21
CA ALA A 156 -6.74 -15.69 -16.45
C ALA A 156 -7.77 -15.50 -17.59
N LYS A 157 -8.38 -14.31 -17.70
CA LYS A 157 -9.29 -13.96 -18.82
C LYS A 157 -8.57 -13.92 -20.17
N GLU A 158 -7.29 -13.55 -20.17
CA GLU A 158 -6.42 -13.59 -21.36
C GLU A 158 -5.94 -15.01 -21.71
N GLY A 159 -6.27 -16.02 -20.89
CA GLY A 159 -5.98 -17.43 -21.16
C GLY A 159 -4.68 -17.94 -20.54
N PHE A 160 -4.02 -17.15 -19.69
CA PHE A 160 -2.84 -17.61 -18.95
C PHE A 160 -3.22 -18.69 -17.94
N SER A 161 -2.38 -19.73 -17.82
CA SER A 161 -2.59 -20.77 -16.82
C SER A 161 -2.23 -20.27 -15.42
N TYR A 162 -2.72 -20.94 -14.37
CA TYR A 162 -2.34 -20.62 -12.99
C TYR A 162 -0.81 -20.66 -12.78
N LYS A 163 -0.09 -21.52 -13.53
CA LYS A 163 1.38 -21.61 -13.43
C LYS A 163 2.05 -20.38 -14.03
N ASP A 164 1.54 -19.86 -15.15
CA ASP A 164 2.06 -18.66 -15.79
C ASP A 164 1.82 -17.44 -14.89
N ILE A 165 0.62 -17.34 -14.31
CA ILE A 165 0.24 -16.27 -13.39
C ILE A 165 1.12 -16.28 -12.15
N LEU A 166 1.33 -17.44 -11.52
CA LEU A 166 2.18 -17.52 -10.32
C LEU A 166 3.64 -17.21 -10.65
N LYS A 167 4.17 -17.64 -11.80
CA LYS A 167 5.53 -17.29 -12.24
C LYS A 167 5.67 -15.81 -12.64
N TYR A 168 4.58 -15.15 -12.99
CA TYR A 168 4.57 -13.72 -13.26
C TYR A 168 4.78 -12.91 -11.97
N PHE A 169 4.05 -13.27 -10.90
CA PHE A 169 4.11 -12.53 -9.63
C PHE A 169 5.21 -12.99 -8.67
N TYR A 170 5.69 -14.23 -8.80
CA TYR A 170 6.76 -14.77 -7.99
C TYR A 170 7.93 -15.16 -8.90
N SER A 171 9.02 -14.40 -8.83
CA SER A 171 10.19 -14.58 -9.69
C SER A 171 10.93 -15.87 -9.37
N GLU A 172 11.37 -16.59 -10.41
CA GLU A 172 12.31 -17.72 -10.29
C GLU A 172 11.82 -18.88 -9.40
N ILE A 173 10.50 -18.99 -9.19
CA ILE A 173 9.91 -20.08 -8.43
C ILE A 173 9.80 -21.38 -9.24
N GLU A 174 9.79 -22.49 -8.50
CA GLU A 174 9.53 -23.83 -9.02
C GLU A 174 8.25 -24.43 -8.41
N PHE A 175 7.59 -25.28 -9.18
CA PHE A 175 6.44 -26.05 -8.72
C PHE A 175 6.92 -27.42 -8.25
N VAL A 176 6.59 -27.76 -7.01
CA VAL A 176 6.86 -29.07 -6.40
C VAL A 176 5.55 -29.74 -6.01
N THR A 177 5.55 -31.07 -6.07
CA THR A 177 4.47 -31.92 -5.57
C THR A 177 4.88 -32.44 -4.20
N GLN A 178 4.06 -32.25 -3.18
CA GLN A 178 4.37 -32.75 -1.82
C GLN A 178 3.98 -34.21 -1.61
N TYR A 179 2.93 -34.66 -2.29
CA TYR A 179 2.34 -35.98 -2.13
C TYR A 179 2.00 -36.53 -3.51
N ASP A 180 2.35 -37.79 -3.75
CA ASP A 180 1.95 -38.55 -4.93
C ASP A 180 0.47 -38.97 -4.88
#